data_AF-A0A0M8YIX7-F1
#
_entry.id   AF-A0A0M8YIX7-F1
#
_cell.length_a   1.000
_cell.length_b   1.000
_cell.length_c   1.000
_cell.angle_alpha   90.00
_cell.angle_beta   90.00
_cell.angle_gamma   90.00
#
_symmetry.space_group_name_H-M   'P 1'
#
loop_
_entity.id
_entity.type
_entity.pdbx_description
1 polymer ?
#
loop_
_entity_poly.entity_id
_entity_poly.type
_entity_poly.pdbx_seq_one_letter_code
_entity_poly.pdbx_strand_id
1 'polypeptide(L)'
;VLEIVHAETLAGPVAGVVVQLGGQTPLGLAQALKDNGVPVLGTSPEAIHAAEDRGAFGRVLAEAGLPAPQYGTAFSFGEAARIAGEIGYPVMVRPSYVLGGRGMQIVYDEPSLATYLRQHAGLMAEHPVLVDRFLDDAIEIDVDALYDGQELYLGGVMEH
;
A
#
# COMPACT_ATOMS: atom_id res chain seq x y z
N VAL A 1 4.92 -15.75 -17.56
CA VAL A 1 5.49 -16.36 -16.33
C VAL A 1 5.18 -17.84 -16.24
N LEU A 2 3.91 -18.27 -16.31
CA LEU A 2 3.57 -19.71 -16.24
C LEU A 2 4.23 -20.56 -17.32
N GLU A 3 4.37 -20.05 -18.55
CA GLU A 3 5.10 -20.75 -19.62
C GLU A 3 6.58 -20.95 -19.28
N ILE A 4 7.21 -19.97 -18.62
CA ILE A 4 8.59 -20.07 -18.15
C ILE A 4 8.68 -21.13 -17.05
N VAL A 5 7.79 -21.07 -16.05
CA VAL A 5 7.74 -22.08 -14.97
C VAL A 5 7.56 -23.49 -15.55
N HIS A 6 6.69 -23.65 -16.55
CA HIS A 6 6.49 -24.91 -17.24
C HIS A 6 7.76 -25.38 -17.96
N ALA A 7 8.39 -24.51 -18.75
CA ALA A 7 9.63 -24.83 -19.47
C ALA A 7 10.77 -25.21 -18.51
N GLU A 8 10.96 -24.47 -17.42
CA GLU A 8 11.96 -24.77 -16.39
C GLU A 8 11.67 -26.10 -15.68
N THR A 9 10.39 -26.41 -15.42
CA THR A 9 9.97 -27.69 -14.82
C THR A 9 10.30 -28.89 -15.73
N LEU A 10 10.30 -28.70 -17.05
CA LEU A 10 10.74 -29.74 -18.00
C LEU A 10 12.26 -29.93 -18.01
N ALA A 11 13.04 -28.89 -17.66
CA ALA A 11 14.50 -28.97 -17.56
C ALA A 11 14.97 -29.52 -16.20
N GLY A 12 14.18 -29.34 -15.14
CA GLY A 12 14.47 -29.84 -13.81
C GLY A 12 13.43 -29.41 -12.76
N PRO A 13 13.56 -29.87 -11.50
CA PRO A 13 12.63 -29.48 -10.44
C PRO A 13 12.73 -27.98 -10.14
N VAL A 14 11.59 -27.29 -10.16
CA VAL A 14 11.47 -25.88 -9.74
C VAL A 14 10.96 -25.85 -8.31
N ALA A 15 11.76 -25.30 -7.39
CA ALA A 15 11.38 -25.17 -5.98
C ALA A 15 10.29 -24.10 -5.75
N GLY A 16 10.29 -23.04 -6.57
CA GLY A 16 9.31 -21.96 -6.51
C GLY A 16 9.83 -20.69 -7.18
N VAL A 17 9.06 -19.61 -7.05
CA VAL A 17 9.32 -18.30 -7.67
C VAL A 17 9.50 -17.24 -6.59
N VAL A 18 10.52 -16.39 -6.76
CA VAL A 18 10.77 -15.19 -5.94
C VAL A 18 10.18 -13.99 -6.67
N VAL A 19 9.26 -13.27 -6.03
CA VAL A 19 8.53 -12.13 -6.61
C VAL A 19 8.92 -10.78 -5.99
N GLN A 20 9.64 -10.79 -4.88
CA GLN A 20 9.87 -9.63 -4.01
C GLN A 20 10.99 -8.71 -4.52
N LEU A 21 11.81 -9.17 -5.47
CA LEU A 21 13.01 -8.46 -5.92
C LEU A 21 12.84 -7.63 -7.20
N GLY A 22 11.64 -7.60 -7.79
CA GLY A 22 11.38 -6.86 -9.04
C GLY A 22 10.35 -5.74 -8.90
N GLY A 23 10.07 -5.29 -7.69
CA GLY A 23 9.11 -4.23 -7.40
C GLY A 23 7.65 -4.66 -7.61
N GLN A 24 6.79 -3.70 -7.96
CA GLN A 24 5.34 -3.89 -7.92
C GLN A 24 4.78 -4.83 -8.99
N THR A 25 5.39 -4.84 -10.18
CA THR A 25 4.94 -5.72 -11.27
C THR A 25 4.94 -7.20 -10.90
N PRO A 26 6.02 -7.79 -10.35
CA PRO A 26 5.99 -9.17 -9.89
C PRO A 26 5.21 -9.37 -8.58
N LEU A 27 5.18 -8.40 -7.66
CA LEU A 27 4.35 -8.51 -6.45
C LEU A 27 2.86 -8.70 -6.80
N GLY A 28 2.36 -7.96 -7.80
CA GLY A 28 0.99 -8.09 -8.29
C GLY A 28 0.66 -9.46 -8.91
N LEU A 29 1.66 -10.30 -9.22
CA LEU A 29 1.47 -11.65 -9.74
C LEU A 29 1.44 -12.72 -8.65
N ALA A 30 1.80 -12.39 -7.41
CA ALA A 30 2.02 -13.37 -6.34
C ALA A 30 0.80 -14.27 -6.10
N GLN A 31 -0.40 -13.68 -6.01
CA GLN A 31 -1.64 -14.44 -5.79
C GLN A 31 -1.97 -15.32 -6.99
N ALA A 32 -1.88 -14.78 -8.21
CA ALA A 32 -2.17 -15.53 -9.43
C ALA A 32 -1.21 -16.72 -9.61
N LEU A 33 0.06 -16.58 -9.23
CA LEU A 33 1.03 -17.68 -9.23
C LEU A 33 0.60 -18.78 -8.27
N LYS A 34 0.23 -18.42 -7.03
CA LYS A 34 -0.27 -19.37 -6.03
C LYS A 34 -1.53 -20.08 -6.49
N ASP A 35 -2.49 -19.36 -7.06
CA ASP A 35 -3.76 -19.91 -7.56
C ASP A 35 -3.53 -20.91 -8.71
N ASN A 36 -2.44 -20.75 -9.47
CA ASN A 36 -2.00 -21.68 -10.52
C ASN A 36 -1.05 -22.77 -10.01
N GLY A 37 -0.93 -22.95 -8.69
CA GLY A 37 -0.12 -24.00 -8.07
C GLY A 37 1.39 -23.75 -8.12
N VAL A 38 1.84 -22.54 -8.45
CA VAL A 38 3.26 -22.18 -8.45
C VAL A 38 3.65 -21.72 -7.04
N PRO A 39 4.58 -22.39 -6.35
CA PRO A 39 5.02 -21.97 -5.02
C PRO A 39 5.73 -20.62 -5.09
N VAL A 40 5.27 -19.65 -4.29
CA VAL A 40 5.99 -18.38 -4.07
C VAL A 40 6.89 -18.56 -2.85
N LEU A 41 8.18 -18.30 -3.03
CA LEU A 41 9.19 -18.42 -1.97
C LEU A 41 9.36 -17.10 -1.22
N GLY A 42 9.73 -17.15 0.06
CA GLY A 42 9.90 -15.96 0.90
C GLY A 42 8.56 -15.47 1.47
N THR A 43 8.33 -14.15 1.44
CA THR A 43 7.07 -13.54 1.90
C THR A 43 5.90 -14.07 1.09
N SER A 44 4.88 -14.61 1.77
CA SER A 44 3.73 -15.24 1.12
C SER A 44 2.85 -14.23 0.38
N PRO A 45 2.06 -14.67 -0.63
CA PRO A 45 1.08 -13.81 -1.30
C PRO A 45 0.09 -13.15 -0.33
N GLU A 46 -0.33 -13.85 0.72
CA GLU A 46 -1.20 -13.30 1.76
C GLU A 46 -0.53 -12.17 2.54
N ALA A 47 0.74 -12.34 2.91
CA ALA A 47 1.50 -11.31 3.62
C ALA A 47 1.81 -10.10 2.74
N ILE A 48 2.09 -10.33 1.45
CA ILE A 48 2.22 -9.27 0.44
C ILE A 48 0.91 -8.48 0.35
N HIS A 49 -0.24 -9.16 0.20
CA HIS A 49 -1.54 -8.49 0.18
C HIS A 49 -1.83 -7.72 1.46
N ALA A 50 -1.49 -8.29 2.62
CA ALA A 50 -1.68 -7.64 3.91
C ALA A 50 -0.87 -6.33 4.06
N ALA A 51 0.29 -6.23 3.40
CA ALA A 51 1.11 -5.02 3.40
C ALA A 51 0.66 -3.99 2.35
N GLU A 52 0.26 -4.43 1.16
CA GLU A 52 -0.09 -3.55 0.03
C GLU A 52 -1.53 -3.00 0.13
N ASP A 53 -2.49 -3.79 0.64
CA ASP A 53 -3.86 -3.32 0.82
C ASP A 53 -4.01 -2.50 2.11
N ARG A 54 -4.46 -1.25 1.99
CA ARG A 54 -4.58 -0.34 3.14
C ARG A 54 -5.53 -0.86 4.22
N GLY A 55 -6.62 -1.51 3.83
CA GLY A 55 -7.59 -2.07 4.77
C GLY A 55 -7.00 -3.27 5.52
N ALA A 56 -6.29 -4.14 4.82
CA ALA A 56 -5.56 -5.26 5.41
C ALA A 56 -4.41 -4.79 6.31
N PHE A 57 -3.63 -3.81 5.87
CA PHE A 57 -2.54 -3.25 6.66
C PHE A 57 -3.06 -2.56 7.92
N GLY A 58 -4.18 -1.84 7.83
CA GLY A 58 -4.85 -1.27 8.99
C GLY A 58 -5.24 -2.33 10.04
N ARG A 59 -5.68 -3.53 9.60
CA ARG A 59 -5.94 -4.66 10.51
C ARG A 59 -4.66 -5.17 11.16
N VAL A 60 -3.56 -5.30 10.39
CA VAL A 60 -2.25 -5.69 10.91
C VAL A 60 -1.79 -4.74 12.02
N LEU A 61 -1.89 -3.43 11.81
CA LEU A 61 -1.54 -2.44 12.83
C LEU A 61 -2.43 -2.54 14.07
N ALA A 62 -3.74 -2.68 13.89
CA ALA A 62 -4.69 -2.80 14.99
C ALA A 62 -4.45 -4.07 15.84
N GLU A 63 -4.21 -5.21 15.19
CA GLU A 63 -3.88 -6.48 15.86
C GLU A 63 -2.55 -6.38 16.64
N ALA A 64 -1.58 -5.64 16.12
CA ALA A 64 -0.31 -5.37 16.79
C ALA A 64 -0.40 -4.29 17.89
N GLY A 65 -1.54 -3.62 18.05
CA GLY A 65 -1.70 -2.50 18.99
C GLY A 65 -0.88 -1.27 18.61
N LEU A 66 -0.53 -1.13 17.33
CA LEU A 66 0.26 -0.01 16.82
C LEU A 66 -0.65 1.15 16.41
N PRO A 67 -0.29 2.40 16.73
CA PRO A 67 -1.07 3.56 16.34
C PRO A 67 -0.95 3.79 14.83
N ALA A 68 -2.04 4.25 14.22
CA ALA A 68 -2.07 4.76 12.86
C ALA A 68 -2.76 6.13 12.84
N PRO A 69 -2.35 7.05 11.95
CA PRO A 69 -3.07 8.30 11.75
C PRO A 69 -4.54 8.03 11.39
N GLN A 70 -5.45 8.90 11.81
CA GLN A 70 -6.84 8.81 11.38
C GLN A 70 -6.91 8.93 9.86
N TYR A 71 -7.73 8.09 9.24
CA TYR A 71 -7.89 8.07 7.80
C TYR A 71 -9.32 7.69 7.39
N GLY A 72 -9.66 7.95 6.13
CA GLY A 72 -10.89 7.48 5.53
C GLY A 72 -10.80 7.38 4.01
N THR A 73 -11.71 6.58 3.46
CA THR A 73 -11.85 6.36 2.02
C THR A 73 -13.14 7.03 1.55
N ALA A 74 -13.05 7.87 0.53
CA ALA A 74 -14.17 8.59 -0.06
C ALA A 74 -14.38 8.18 -1.52
N PHE A 75 -15.64 7.99 -1.91
CA PHE A 75 -16.10 7.75 -3.28
C PHE A 75 -16.83 8.96 -3.86
N SER A 76 -17.03 10.01 -3.06
CA SER A 76 -17.68 11.24 -3.50
C SER A 76 -17.09 12.46 -2.81
N PHE A 77 -17.34 13.64 -3.39
CA PHE A 77 -16.98 14.92 -2.77
C PHE A 77 -17.55 15.07 -1.36
N GLY A 78 -18.83 14.73 -1.17
CA GLY A 78 -19.49 14.84 0.13
C GLY A 78 -18.87 13.94 1.19
N GLU A 79 -18.51 12.70 0.81
CA GLU A 79 -17.79 11.79 1.71
C GLU A 79 -16.41 12.32 2.08
N ALA A 80 -15.65 12.82 1.11
CA ALA A 80 -14.32 13.37 1.35
C ALA A 80 -14.37 14.58 2.28
N ALA A 81 -15.32 15.50 2.07
CA ALA A 81 -15.49 16.66 2.94
C ALA A 81 -15.88 16.27 4.37
N ARG A 82 -16.79 15.31 4.54
CA ARG A 82 -17.15 14.77 5.85
C ARG A 82 -15.95 14.14 6.57
N ILE A 83 -15.22 13.27 5.88
CA ILE A 83 -14.04 12.59 6.44
C ILE A 83 -12.96 13.61 6.82
N ALA A 84 -12.68 14.58 5.95
CA ALA A 84 -11.72 15.64 6.25
C ALA A 84 -12.14 16.51 7.45
N GLY A 85 -13.44 16.77 7.59
CA GLY A 85 -13.99 17.48 8.76
C GLY A 85 -13.87 16.68 10.06
N GLU A 86 -14.03 15.36 10.01
CA GLU A 86 -13.87 14.46 11.17
C GLU A 86 -12.40 14.33 11.60
N ILE A 87 -11.48 14.22 10.64
CA ILE A 87 -10.02 14.14 10.89
C ILE A 87 -9.45 15.50 11.32
N GLY A 88 -10.01 16.59 10.79
CA GLY A 88 -9.51 17.95 10.94
C GLY A 88 -8.34 18.26 10.02
N TYR A 89 -8.34 19.47 9.46
CA TYR A 89 -7.28 19.98 8.59
C TYR A 89 -5.99 20.35 9.37
N PRO A 90 -4.81 20.34 8.69
CA PRO A 90 -4.60 19.88 7.33
C PRO A 90 -4.72 18.35 7.18
N VAL A 91 -5.15 17.91 6.01
CA VAL A 91 -5.26 16.49 5.64
C VAL A 91 -4.40 16.19 4.41
N MET A 92 -3.84 15.00 4.34
CA MET A 92 -3.19 14.47 3.15
C MET A 92 -4.23 13.76 2.29
N VAL A 93 -4.41 14.21 1.05
CA VAL A 93 -5.36 13.62 0.10
C VAL A 93 -4.59 12.92 -1.00
N ARG A 94 -4.95 11.68 -1.31
CA ARG A 94 -4.26 10.86 -2.31
C ARG A 94 -5.20 9.91 -3.05
N PRO A 95 -5.02 9.68 -4.37
CA PRO A 95 -5.80 8.70 -5.09
C PRO A 95 -5.34 7.27 -4.72
N SER A 96 -6.27 6.31 -4.64
CA SER A 96 -5.97 4.96 -4.14
C SER A 96 -5.08 4.11 -5.06
N TYR A 97 -4.90 4.50 -6.33
CA TYR A 97 -4.23 3.71 -7.36
C TYR A 97 -2.82 4.21 -7.71
N VAL A 98 -2.30 5.22 -7.01
CA VAL A 98 -1.04 5.87 -7.37
C VAL A 98 0.04 5.59 -6.33
N LEU A 99 1.20 5.14 -6.83
CA LEU A 99 2.42 4.92 -6.05
C LEU A 99 3.42 6.06 -6.29
N GLY A 100 4.27 6.33 -5.29
CA GLY A 100 5.35 7.33 -5.39
C GLY A 100 4.89 8.79 -5.26
N GLY A 101 3.82 9.04 -4.49
CA GLY A 101 3.40 10.41 -4.14
C GLY A 101 2.71 11.21 -5.25
N ARG A 102 2.54 10.64 -6.45
CA ARG A 102 1.89 11.34 -7.56
C ARG A 102 0.42 11.56 -7.27
N GLY A 103 -0.02 12.82 -7.38
CA GLY A 103 -1.40 13.21 -7.06
C GLY A 103 -1.68 13.31 -5.56
N MET A 104 -0.69 13.14 -4.69
CA MET A 104 -0.81 13.49 -3.28
C MET A 104 -0.82 15.00 -3.10
N GLN A 105 -1.68 15.51 -2.22
CA GLN A 105 -1.69 16.93 -1.88
C GLN A 105 -2.06 17.13 -0.41
N ILE A 106 -1.32 18.02 0.26
CA ILE A 106 -1.71 18.53 1.57
C ILE A 106 -2.80 19.58 1.34
N VAL A 107 -3.95 19.36 1.97
CA VAL A 107 -5.13 20.20 1.87
C VAL A 107 -5.39 20.85 3.22
N TYR A 108 -5.48 22.18 3.23
CA TYR A 108 -5.56 22.98 4.47
C TYR A 108 -6.99 23.39 4.83
N ASP A 109 -7.93 23.31 3.88
CA ASP A 109 -9.33 23.69 4.08
C ASP A 109 -10.25 23.02 3.05
N GLU A 110 -11.56 23.13 3.28
CA GLU A 110 -12.59 22.56 2.42
C GLU A 110 -12.62 23.16 0.99
N PRO A 111 -12.43 24.48 0.77
CA PRO A 111 -12.30 25.04 -0.58
C PRO A 111 -11.14 24.44 -1.38
N SER A 112 -10.00 24.21 -0.72
CA SER A 112 -8.83 23.55 -1.31
C SER A 112 -9.13 22.08 -1.62
N LEU A 113 -9.87 21.38 -0.74
CA LEU A 113 -10.34 20.02 -0.98
C LEU A 113 -11.22 19.94 -2.23
N ALA A 114 -12.17 20.88 -2.37
CA ALA A 114 -13.03 20.96 -3.55
C ALA A 114 -12.26 21.22 -4.83
N THR A 115 -11.21 22.04 -4.76
CA THR A 115 -10.33 22.32 -5.90
C THR A 115 -9.56 21.07 -6.31
N TYR A 116 -8.95 20.38 -5.33
CA TYR A 116 -8.25 19.12 -5.56
C TYR A 116 -9.17 18.07 -6.20
N LEU A 117 -10.36 17.86 -5.61
CA LEU A 117 -11.29 16.83 -6.09
C LEU A 117 -11.86 17.15 -7.47
N ARG A 118 -12.04 18.43 -7.83
CA ARG A 118 -12.44 18.82 -9.20
C ARG A 118 -11.36 18.52 -10.23
N GLN A 119 -10.10 18.79 -9.90
CA GLN A 119 -8.97 18.47 -10.77
C GLN A 119 -8.81 16.96 -10.98
N HIS A 120 -9.22 16.17 -9.99
CA HIS A 120 -9.13 14.71 -10.01
C HIS A 120 -10.50 14.02 -10.17
N ALA A 121 -11.55 14.75 -10.57
CA ALA A 121 -12.93 14.23 -10.58
C ALA A 121 -13.12 13.05 -11.54
N GLY A 122 -12.41 13.06 -12.68
CA GLY A 122 -12.42 11.93 -13.61
C GLY A 122 -11.82 10.65 -13.03
N LEU A 123 -10.95 10.78 -12.02
CA LEU A 123 -10.22 9.68 -11.38
C LEU A 123 -11.02 9.08 -10.21
N MET A 124 -11.85 9.91 -9.56
CA MET A 124 -12.73 9.51 -8.46
C MET A 124 -13.85 8.54 -8.87
N ALA A 125 -14.26 8.57 -10.14
CA ALA A 125 -15.34 7.72 -10.66
C ALA A 125 -14.91 6.24 -10.78
N GLU A 126 -13.61 6.00 -10.97
CA GLU A 126 -13.05 4.65 -11.14
C GLU A 126 -12.34 4.16 -9.86
N HIS A 127 -11.80 5.10 -9.07
CA HIS A 127 -11.01 4.78 -7.89
C HIS A 127 -11.29 5.75 -6.72
N PRO A 128 -11.39 5.26 -5.48
CA PRO A 128 -11.60 6.13 -4.33
C PRO A 128 -10.40 7.03 -4.04
N VAL A 129 -10.63 8.08 -3.27
CA VAL A 129 -9.61 8.94 -2.69
C VAL A 129 -9.47 8.63 -1.22
N LEU A 130 -8.22 8.58 -0.76
CA LEU A 130 -7.86 8.42 0.63
C LEU A 130 -7.57 9.79 1.23
N VAL A 131 -8.12 10.02 2.40
CA VAL A 131 -7.93 11.23 3.21
C VAL A 131 -7.31 10.77 4.53
N ASP A 132 -6.07 11.17 4.79
CA ASP A 132 -5.34 10.84 6.01
C ASP A 132 -5.04 12.12 6.81
N ARG A 133 -4.94 12.02 8.14
CA ARG A 133 -4.41 13.10 8.98
C ARG A 133 -2.99 13.45 8.51
N PHE A 134 -2.76 14.72 8.19
CA PHE A 134 -1.40 15.18 7.92
C PHE A 134 -0.63 15.24 9.25
N LEU A 135 0.51 14.58 9.30
CA LEU A 135 1.42 14.60 10.45
C LEU A 135 2.42 15.73 10.24
N ASP A 136 2.06 16.92 10.69
CA ASP A 136 2.95 18.08 10.66
C ASP A 136 4.04 17.94 11.73
N ASP A 137 5.23 18.49 11.45
CA ASP A 137 6.42 18.43 12.32
C ASP A 137 6.81 17.00 12.79
N ALA A 138 6.45 15.98 12.03
CA ALA A 138 6.83 14.60 12.32
C ALA A 138 8.21 14.27 11.76
N ILE A 139 8.97 13.47 12.51
CA ILE A 139 10.19 12.83 12.02
C ILE A 139 9.77 11.56 11.28
N GLU A 140 10.19 11.43 10.03
CA GLU A 140 10.01 10.20 9.26
C GLU A 140 11.22 9.28 9.49
N ILE A 141 10.92 8.01 9.79
CA ILE A 141 11.93 6.98 10.03
C ILE A 141 11.61 5.78 9.14
N ASP A 142 12.60 5.38 8.34
CA ASP A 142 12.56 4.17 7.54
C ASP A 142 13.43 3.07 8.17
N VAL A 143 12.91 1.85 8.18
CA VAL A 143 13.57 0.69 8.77
C VAL A 143 13.61 -0.46 7.78
N ASP A 144 14.81 -0.88 7.41
CA ASP A 144 15.04 -2.07 6.60
C ASP A 144 15.37 -3.26 7.49
N ALA A 145 14.64 -4.37 7.32
CA ALA A 145 14.84 -5.58 8.11
C ALA A 145 14.63 -6.87 7.30
N LEU A 146 15.25 -7.95 7.78
CA LEU A 146 15.08 -9.31 7.27
C LEU A 146 14.59 -10.21 8.40
N TYR A 147 13.61 -11.08 8.12
CA TYR A 147 13.07 -12.03 9.09
C TYR A 147 13.06 -13.43 8.48
N ASP A 148 13.64 -14.41 9.18
CA ASP A 148 13.73 -15.80 8.71
C ASP A 148 12.64 -16.72 9.28
N GLY A 149 11.73 -16.17 10.11
CA GLY A 149 10.73 -16.94 10.84
C GLY A 149 11.07 -17.22 12.31
N GLN A 150 12.29 -16.88 12.75
CA GLN A 150 12.76 -16.99 14.13
C GLN A 150 13.46 -15.70 14.59
N GLU A 151 14.39 -15.18 13.79
CA GLU A 151 15.23 -14.03 14.11
C GLU A 151 15.00 -12.87 13.13
N LEU A 152 14.95 -11.66 13.69
CA LEU A 152 14.86 -10.41 12.93
C LEU A 152 16.23 -9.74 12.88
N TYR A 153 16.76 -9.56 11.67
CA TYR A 153 17.97 -8.79 11.41
C TYR A 153 17.60 -7.38 10.93
N LEU A 154 17.98 -6.36 11.71
CA LEU A 154 17.84 -4.96 11.33
C LEU A 154 19.01 -4.55 10.44
N GLY A 155 18.72 -4.28 9.16
CA GLY A 155 19.73 -3.86 8.18
C GLY A 155 20.08 -2.38 8.29
N GLY A 156 19.10 -1.52 8.55
CA GLY A 156 19.30 -0.08 8.67
C GLY A 156 18.11 0.63 9.28
N VAL A 157 18.40 1.76 9.92
CA VAL A 157 17.41 2.74 10.39
C VAL A 157 17.85 4.08 9.83
N MET A 158 16.96 4.74 9.09
CA MET A 158 17.20 6.02 8.43
C MET A 158 16.20 7.04 8.96
N GLU A 159 16.68 8.23 9.27
CA GLU A 159 15.87 9.38 9.69
C GLU A 159 15.92 10.41 8.57
N HIS A 160 14.76 10.94 8.16
CA HIS A 160 14.62 11.90 7.08
C HIS A 160 14.48 13.34 7.57
#